data_AF-A0AAE5GR25-F1
#
_entry.id   AF-A0AAE5GR25-F1
#
_cell.length_a   1.000
_cell.length_b   1.000
_cell.length_c   1.000
_cell.angle_alpha   90.00
_cell.angle_beta   90.00
_cell.angle_gamma   90.00
#
_symmetry.space_group_name_H-M   'P 1'
#
loop_
_entity.id
_entity.type
_entity.pdbx_description
1 polymer ?
#
loop_
_entity_poly.entity_id
_entity_poly.type
_entity_poly.pdbx_seq_one_letter_code
_entity_poly.pdbx_strand_id
1 'polypeptide(L)'
;MDKPILKDSMRLFEQLGHIKSRSMFGGFGIFADDTMFALVVNDKLHVRADAALAKQFKSQGLEPYVYKKRGFPVVTKYFALCDDWAADAGKTLKIASVALKAANQEKQCQSQAKPNRLKDLPNLRLATERMLKKAGIDTVENLEEVGAVHAFKAIQSTHSADVNIELLWALEGAIKGTHWSVIPQSRRQELLTQVS
;
A
#
# COMPACT_ATOMS: atom_id res chain seq x y z
N MET A 1 -20.98 -2.46 21.63
CA MET A 1 -21.14 -1.02 21.91
C MET A 1 -21.35 -0.34 20.58
N ASP A 2 -22.55 0.15 20.34
CA ASP A 2 -22.85 1.01 19.20
C ASP A 2 -21.88 2.18 19.23
N LYS A 3 -21.11 2.37 18.15
CA LYS A 3 -20.24 3.53 17.99
C LYS A 3 -21.02 4.57 17.20
N PRO A 4 -21.76 5.49 17.84
CA PRO A 4 -22.64 6.43 17.16
C PRO A 4 -21.87 7.18 16.06
N ILE A 5 -20.64 7.59 16.36
CA ILE A 5 -19.74 8.29 15.43
C ILE A 5 -19.55 7.54 14.11
N LEU A 6 -19.37 6.22 14.12
CA LEU A 6 -19.21 5.45 12.89
C LEU A 6 -20.49 5.47 12.06
N LYS A 7 -21.63 5.20 12.69
CA LYS A 7 -22.92 5.14 12.01
C LYS A 7 -23.33 6.51 11.46
N ASP A 8 -23.15 7.56 12.26
CA ASP A 8 -23.48 8.94 11.88
C ASP A 8 -22.56 9.44 10.76
N SER A 9 -21.26 9.14 10.84
CA SER A 9 -20.32 9.44 9.76
C SER A 9 -20.68 8.72 8.47
N MET A 10 -20.98 7.41 8.54
CA MET A 10 -21.38 6.64 7.36
C MET A 10 -22.62 7.23 6.70
N ARG A 11 -23.65 7.56 7.49
CA ARG A 11 -24.88 8.18 6.99
C ARG A 11 -24.62 9.55 6.36
N LEU A 12 -23.80 10.40 6.98
CA LEU A 12 -23.45 11.71 6.43
C LEU A 12 -22.78 11.57 5.05
N PHE A 13 -21.94 10.55 4.89
CA PHE A 13 -21.16 10.33 3.68
C PHE A 13 -21.90 9.58 2.56
N GLU A 14 -23.14 9.13 2.75
CA GLU A 14 -23.94 8.49 1.67
C GLU A 14 -24.10 9.40 0.44
N GLN A 15 -23.98 10.72 0.62
CA GLN A 15 -23.97 11.71 -0.46
C GLN A 15 -22.71 11.64 -1.35
N LEU A 16 -21.66 10.96 -0.92
CA LEU A 16 -20.39 10.81 -1.63
C LEU A 16 -20.30 9.52 -2.46
N GLY A 17 -21.29 8.64 -2.35
CA GLY A 17 -21.33 7.36 -3.05
C GLY A 17 -21.77 6.20 -2.14
N HIS A 18 -21.50 4.97 -2.57
CA HIS A 18 -21.88 3.80 -1.79
C HIS A 18 -20.89 3.56 -0.63
N ILE A 19 -21.35 3.79 0.60
CA ILE A 19 -20.49 3.76 1.78
C ILE A 19 -20.39 2.36 2.38
N LYS A 20 -19.15 1.92 2.61
CA LYS A 20 -18.80 0.67 3.32
C LYS A 20 -17.83 0.95 4.46
N SER A 21 -17.85 0.10 5.48
CA SER A 21 -16.84 0.12 6.55
C SER A 21 -16.13 -1.22 6.70
N ARG A 22 -14.85 -1.18 7.07
CA ARG A 22 -14.01 -2.38 7.32
C ARG A 22 -13.03 -2.12 8.46
N SER A 23 -12.62 -3.16 9.17
CA SER A 23 -11.59 -3.07 10.21
C SER A 23 -10.25 -2.64 9.61
N MET A 24 -9.75 -1.45 9.98
CA MET A 24 -8.51 -0.86 9.47
C MET A 24 -7.76 -0.15 10.59
N PHE A 25 -6.47 -0.45 10.74
CA PHE A 25 -5.56 0.26 11.66
C PHE A 25 -6.05 0.32 13.13
N GLY A 26 -6.72 -0.73 13.60
CA GLY A 26 -7.29 -0.79 14.96
C GLY A 26 -8.62 -0.06 15.14
N GLY A 27 -9.16 0.54 14.07
CA GLY A 27 -10.49 1.16 14.03
C GLY A 27 -11.30 0.72 12.81
N PHE A 28 -12.15 1.61 12.32
CA PHE A 28 -13.04 1.36 11.19
C PHE A 28 -12.73 2.32 10.04
N GLY A 29 -12.17 1.79 8.97
CA GLY A 29 -12.01 2.55 7.74
C GLY A 29 -13.35 2.72 7.05
N ILE A 30 -13.62 3.93 6.56
CA ILE A 30 -14.81 4.27 5.78
C ILE A 30 -14.39 4.46 4.32
N PHE A 31 -15.14 3.79 3.45
CA PHE A 31 -14.89 3.70 2.01
C PHE A 31 -16.09 4.23 1.27
N ALA A 32 -15.86 5.02 0.23
CA ALA A 32 -16.84 5.28 -0.82
C ALA A 32 -16.41 4.40 -2.00
N ASP A 33 -17.29 3.50 -2.41
CA ASP A 33 -17.00 2.42 -3.35
C ASP A 33 -15.80 1.57 -2.86
N ASP A 34 -14.65 1.70 -3.53
CA ASP A 34 -13.41 0.98 -3.22
C ASP A 34 -12.26 1.91 -2.79
N THR A 35 -12.57 3.14 -2.36
CA THR A 35 -11.58 4.13 -1.95
C THR A 35 -11.79 4.55 -0.51
N MET A 36 -10.81 4.24 0.34
CA MET A 36 -10.78 4.67 1.73
C MET A 36 -10.43 6.16 1.82
N PHE A 37 -11.30 6.93 2.46
CA PHE A 37 -11.14 8.38 2.62
C PHE A 37 -11.28 8.85 4.07
N ALA A 38 -11.84 8.04 4.97
CA ALA A 38 -11.97 8.36 6.39
C ALA A 38 -11.71 7.14 7.29
N LEU A 39 -11.45 7.40 8.57
CA LEU A 39 -11.15 6.40 9.59
C LEU A 39 -11.79 6.82 10.92
N VAL A 40 -12.54 5.93 11.55
CA VAL A 40 -13.04 6.13 12.92
C VAL A 40 -12.22 5.28 13.87
N VAL A 41 -11.46 5.94 14.73
CA VAL A 41 -10.59 5.31 15.74
C VAL A 41 -10.45 6.24 16.95
N ASN A 42 -10.27 5.69 18.14
CA ASN A 42 -10.21 6.45 19.39
C ASN A 42 -11.40 7.43 19.55
N ASP A 43 -12.59 6.97 19.15
CA ASP A 43 -13.85 7.75 19.16
C ASP A 43 -13.74 9.12 18.46
N LYS A 44 -12.91 9.19 17.42
CA LYS A 44 -12.76 10.37 16.58
C LYS A 44 -12.84 10.02 15.11
N LEU A 45 -13.47 10.89 14.35
CA LEU A 45 -13.45 10.85 12.90
C LEU A 45 -12.14 11.44 12.38
N HIS A 46 -11.42 10.67 11.58
CA HIS A 46 -10.21 11.09 10.90
C HIS A 46 -10.45 11.08 9.39
N VAL A 47 -9.86 12.05 8.69
CA VAL A 47 -9.89 12.13 7.23
C VAL A 47 -8.52 11.84 6.63
N ARG A 48 -8.52 11.20 5.47
CA ARG A 48 -7.29 10.96 4.71
C ARG A 48 -6.78 12.29 4.16
N ALA A 49 -5.52 12.59 4.43
CA ALA A 49 -4.82 13.74 3.87
C ALA A 49 -3.85 13.28 2.78
N ASP A 50 -3.90 13.96 1.64
CA ASP A 50 -2.85 13.89 0.62
C ASP A 50 -1.60 14.67 1.07
N ALA A 51 -0.58 14.74 0.22
CA ALA A 51 0.68 15.40 0.59
C ALA A 51 0.50 16.89 0.93
N ALA A 52 -0.38 17.59 0.20
CA ALA A 52 -0.65 19.01 0.40
C ALA A 52 -1.43 19.25 1.70
N LEU A 53 -2.53 18.53 1.91
CA LEU A 53 -3.35 18.66 3.11
C LEU A 53 -2.60 18.21 4.37
N ALA A 54 -1.78 17.14 4.26
CA ALA A 54 -0.96 16.70 5.37
C ALA A 54 0.07 17.77 5.78
N LYS A 55 0.63 18.52 4.82
CA LYS A 55 1.54 19.64 5.12
C LYS A 55 0.81 20.76 5.84
N GLN A 56 -0.40 21.10 5.41
CA GLN A 56 -1.24 22.11 6.06
C GLN A 56 -1.60 21.72 7.50
N PHE A 57 -2.05 20.48 7.71
CA PHE A 57 -2.37 19.97 9.04
C PHE A 57 -1.15 19.96 9.95
N LYS A 58 0.01 19.53 9.47
CA LYS A 58 1.26 19.59 10.24
C LYS A 58 1.67 21.01 10.60
N SER A 59 1.49 21.99 9.70
CA SER A 59 1.76 23.41 10.04
C SER A 59 0.82 23.99 11.09
N GLN A 60 -0.34 23.36 11.29
CA GLN A 60 -1.30 23.71 12.35
C GLN A 60 -1.07 22.88 13.63
N GLY A 61 0.01 22.10 13.71
CA GLY A 61 0.34 21.25 14.86
C GLY A 61 -0.47 19.96 14.95
N LEU A 62 -1.20 19.59 13.89
CA LEU A 62 -1.93 18.31 13.85
C LEU A 62 -0.98 17.18 13.44
N GLU A 63 -1.16 16.03 14.08
CA GLU A 63 -0.39 14.82 13.82
C GLU A 63 -1.23 13.73 13.16
N PRO A 64 -0.63 12.92 12.26
CA PRO A 64 -1.31 11.76 11.72
C PRO A 64 -1.52 10.70 12.80
N TYR A 65 -2.61 9.94 12.69
CA TYR A 65 -2.84 8.78 13.53
C TYR A 65 -1.73 7.74 13.32
N VAL A 66 -1.13 7.27 14.42
CA VAL A 66 -0.09 6.24 14.42
C VAL A 66 -0.66 4.94 14.97
N TYR A 67 -0.78 3.94 14.09
CA TYR A 67 -1.24 2.61 14.47
C TYR A 67 -0.07 1.75 14.95
N LYS A 68 -0.20 1.07 16.09
CA LYS A 68 0.82 0.13 16.58
C LYS A 68 0.42 -1.30 16.21
N LYS A 69 1.24 -1.97 15.40
CA LYS A 69 1.07 -3.40 15.06
C LYS A 69 2.21 -4.21 15.67
N ARG A 70 1.91 -5.04 16.68
CA ARG A 70 2.90 -5.87 17.39
C ARG A 70 4.12 -5.05 17.88
N GLY A 71 3.86 -3.88 18.47
CA GLY A 71 4.89 -2.97 18.97
C GLY A 71 5.49 -2.03 17.91
N PHE A 72 5.33 -2.29 16.62
CA PHE A 72 5.87 -1.42 15.56
C PHE A 72 4.89 -0.31 15.17
N PRO A 73 5.34 0.97 15.13
CA PRO A 73 4.50 2.09 14.72
C PRO A 73 4.32 2.12 13.19
N VAL A 74 3.09 2.35 12.76
CA VAL A 74 2.68 2.57 11.37
C VAL A 74 2.05 3.96 11.31
N VAL A 75 2.82 4.94 10.83
CA VAL A 75 2.32 6.30 10.61
C VAL A 75 1.35 6.29 9.44
N THR A 76 0.11 6.68 9.67
CA THR A 76 -0.93 6.67 8.64
C THR A 76 -1.08 8.03 7.94
N LYS A 77 -1.96 8.11 6.96
CA LYS A 77 -2.34 9.37 6.29
C LYS A 77 -3.62 10.00 6.89
N TYR A 78 -4.09 9.52 8.04
CA TYR A 78 -5.36 9.95 8.61
C TYR A 78 -5.14 10.94 9.75
N PHE A 79 -5.79 12.09 9.69
CA PHE A 79 -5.71 13.15 10.70
C PHE A 79 -7.07 13.32 11.36
N ALA A 80 -7.09 13.46 12.68
CA ALA A 80 -8.31 13.69 13.43
C ALA A 80 -8.90 15.05 13.03
N LEU A 81 -10.20 15.08 12.73
CA LEU A 81 -10.91 16.35 12.64
C LEU A 81 -11.01 16.95 14.06
N CYS A 82 -10.86 18.27 14.18
CA CYS A 82 -11.17 18.94 15.43
C CYS A 82 -12.68 18.84 15.73
N ASP A 83 -13.05 18.95 17.00
CA ASP A 83 -14.43 18.74 17.45
C ASP A 83 -15.39 19.72 16.77
N ASP A 84 -14.97 20.96 16.52
CA ASP A 84 -15.75 21.98 15.79
C ASP A 84 -16.06 21.57 14.35
N TRP A 85 -15.13 20.91 13.67
CA TRP A 85 -15.34 20.46 12.29
C TRP A 85 -16.22 19.22 12.28
N ALA A 86 -15.98 18.29 13.20
CA ALA A 86 -16.78 17.07 13.34
C ALA A 86 -18.25 17.36 13.69
N ALA A 87 -18.53 18.44 14.44
CA ALA A 87 -19.88 18.88 14.78
C ALA A 87 -20.61 19.57 13.61
N ASP A 88 -19.88 20.09 12.62
CA ASP A 88 -20.43 20.75 11.45
C ASP A 88 -20.50 19.77 10.26
N ALA A 89 -21.70 19.25 10.02
CA ALA A 89 -21.96 18.30 8.94
C ALA A 89 -21.53 18.82 7.56
N GLY A 90 -21.69 20.12 7.30
CA GLY A 90 -21.32 20.74 6.02
C GLY A 90 -19.80 20.80 5.83
N LYS A 91 -19.07 21.22 6.86
CA LYS A 91 -17.59 21.22 6.84
C LYS A 91 -17.04 19.81 6.75
N THR A 92 -17.58 18.88 7.53
CA THR A 92 -17.17 17.46 7.52
C THR A 92 -17.38 16.83 6.15
N LEU A 93 -18.55 17.05 5.52
CA LEU A 93 -18.82 16.54 4.18
C LEU A 93 -17.87 17.15 3.14
N LYS A 94 -17.60 18.46 3.23
CA LYS A 94 -16.69 19.16 2.31
C LYS A 94 -15.26 18.61 2.41
N ILE A 95 -14.72 18.44 3.61
CA ILE A 95 -13.35 17.92 3.78
C ILE A 95 -13.26 16.44 3.35
N ALA A 96 -14.30 15.65 3.64
CA ALA A 96 -14.37 14.25 3.21
C ALA A 96 -14.44 14.13 1.68
N SER A 97 -15.19 15.01 1.00
CA SER A 97 -15.25 15.07 -0.46
C SER A 97 -13.88 15.39 -1.07
N VAL A 98 -13.16 16.37 -0.49
CA VAL A 98 -11.79 16.70 -0.91
C VAL A 98 -10.85 15.51 -0.71
N ALA A 99 -10.90 14.88 0.46
CA ALA A 99 -10.10 13.69 0.78
C ALA A 99 -10.36 12.53 -0.18
N LEU A 100 -11.64 12.26 -0.51
CA LEU A 100 -12.04 11.21 -1.44
C LEU A 100 -11.56 11.51 -2.87
N LYS A 101 -11.72 12.75 -3.33
CA LYS A 101 -11.25 13.17 -4.67
C LYS A 101 -9.74 13.00 -4.79
N ALA A 102 -8.97 13.48 -3.80
CA ALA A 102 -7.52 13.33 -3.79
C ALA A 102 -7.09 11.85 -3.73
N ALA A 103 -7.79 11.03 -2.93
CA ALA A 103 -7.52 9.60 -2.83
C ALA A 103 -7.80 8.84 -4.14
N ASN A 104 -8.86 9.21 -4.86
CA ASN A 104 -9.17 8.66 -6.17
C ASN A 104 -8.14 9.07 -7.23
N GLN A 105 -7.72 10.33 -7.25
CA GLN A 105 -6.65 10.80 -8.13
C GLN A 105 -5.33 10.06 -7.85
N GLU A 106 -4.96 9.90 -6.58
CA GLU A 106 -3.77 9.13 -6.19
C GLU A 106 -3.86 7.68 -6.68
N LYS A 107 -5.03 7.02 -6.50
CA LYS A 107 -5.27 5.65 -6.97
C LYS A 107 -5.14 5.53 -8.50
N GLN A 108 -5.68 6.49 -9.25
CA GLN A 108 -5.58 6.52 -10.71
C GLN A 108 -4.12 6.69 -11.17
N CYS A 109 -3.40 7.68 -10.62
CA CYS A 109 -1.98 7.89 -10.95
C CYS A 109 -1.14 6.65 -10.60
N GLN A 110 -1.39 5.99 -9.46
CA GLN A 110 -0.69 4.78 -9.07
C GLN A 110 -1.00 3.59 -9.99
N SER A 111 -2.23 3.47 -10.48
CA SER A 111 -2.61 2.40 -11.40
C SER A 111 -1.99 2.57 -12.80
N GLN A 112 -1.69 3.81 -13.20
CA GLN A 112 -1.06 4.13 -14.49
C GLN A 112 0.48 4.13 -14.43
N ALA A 113 1.07 4.31 -13.25
CA ALA A 113 2.50 4.28 -13.07
C ALA A 113 3.05 2.85 -13.14
N LYS A 114 4.23 2.67 -13.74
CA LYS A 114 4.98 1.41 -13.60
C LYS A 114 5.28 1.18 -12.11
N PRO A 115 5.19 -0.07 -11.61
CA PRO A 115 5.55 -0.37 -10.23
C PRO A 115 7.01 0.03 -9.98
N ASN A 116 7.21 1.00 -9.09
CA ASN A 116 8.54 1.50 -8.72
C ASN A 116 9.15 0.71 -7.53
N ARG A 117 8.49 -0.37 -7.10
CA ARG A 117 8.95 -1.21 -5.99
C ARG A 117 8.96 -2.65 -6.41
N LEU A 118 10.03 -3.34 -6.01
CA LEU A 118 10.21 -4.77 -6.27
C LEU A 118 9.02 -5.61 -5.81
N LYS A 119 8.48 -5.36 -4.60
CA LYS A 119 7.32 -6.13 -4.10
C LYS A 119 6.02 -5.93 -4.89
N ASP A 120 5.96 -4.92 -5.75
CA ASP A 120 4.79 -4.58 -6.56
C ASP A 120 4.92 -5.14 -7.99
N LEU A 121 6.07 -5.74 -8.34
CA LEU A 121 6.23 -6.53 -9.56
C LEU A 121 5.46 -7.85 -9.46
N PRO A 122 5.06 -8.44 -10.61
CA PRO A 122 4.44 -9.76 -10.64
C PRO A 122 5.28 -10.79 -9.89
N ASN A 123 4.61 -11.73 -9.20
CA ASN A 123 5.23 -12.85 -8.48
C ASN A 123 6.05 -12.46 -7.23
N LEU A 124 6.40 -11.18 -7.04
CA LEU A 124 7.21 -10.74 -5.91
C LEU A 124 6.34 -10.34 -4.72
N ARG A 125 6.91 -10.50 -3.52
CA ARG A 125 6.29 -10.12 -2.24
C ARG A 125 7.31 -9.37 -1.39
N LEU A 126 6.84 -8.77 -0.29
CA LEU A 126 7.71 -8.06 0.65
C LEU A 126 8.88 -8.91 1.17
N ALA A 127 8.69 -10.23 1.33
CA ALA A 127 9.77 -11.13 1.72
C ALA A 127 10.87 -11.20 0.66
N THR A 128 10.50 -11.34 -0.61
CA THR A 128 11.44 -11.34 -1.74
C THR A 128 12.11 -9.99 -1.93
N GLU A 129 11.37 -8.87 -1.79
CA GLU A 129 11.98 -7.52 -1.79
C GLU A 129 13.07 -7.41 -0.71
N ARG A 130 12.85 -7.93 0.50
CA ARG A 130 13.87 -7.93 1.56
C ARG A 130 15.09 -8.77 1.20
N MET A 131 14.89 -9.94 0.57
CA MET A 131 15.99 -10.78 0.11
C MET A 131 16.81 -10.08 -0.99
N LEU A 132 16.15 -9.48 -1.98
CA LEU A 132 16.79 -8.70 -3.04
C LEU A 132 17.61 -7.53 -2.47
N LYS A 133 17.02 -6.75 -1.56
CA LYS A 133 17.73 -5.63 -0.90
C LYS A 133 18.95 -6.11 -0.09
N LYS A 134 18.82 -7.23 0.62
CA LYS A 134 19.96 -7.84 1.33
C LYS A 134 21.06 -8.29 0.36
N ALA A 135 20.68 -8.67 -0.84
CA ALA A 135 21.57 -9.04 -1.94
C ALA A 135 22.09 -7.84 -2.75
N GLY A 136 21.80 -6.59 -2.34
CA GLY A 136 22.25 -5.38 -3.01
C GLY A 136 21.37 -4.93 -4.19
N ILE A 137 20.21 -5.55 -4.38
CA ILE A 137 19.26 -5.22 -5.45
C ILE A 137 18.09 -4.43 -4.87
N ASP A 138 18.19 -3.10 -4.94
CA ASP A 138 17.29 -2.20 -4.24
C ASP A 138 16.12 -1.66 -5.08
N THR A 139 16.28 -1.64 -6.41
CA THR A 139 15.31 -1.03 -7.35
C THR A 139 14.90 -1.99 -8.45
N VAL A 140 13.79 -1.67 -9.13
CA VAL A 140 13.28 -2.44 -10.27
C VAL A 140 14.27 -2.39 -11.42
N GLU A 141 14.85 -1.23 -11.68
CA GLU A 141 15.85 -1.02 -12.73
C GLU A 141 17.09 -1.88 -12.49
N ASN A 142 17.57 -1.95 -11.23
CA ASN A 142 18.72 -2.79 -10.90
C ASN A 142 18.40 -4.29 -11.05
N LEU A 143 17.18 -4.72 -10.72
CA LEU A 143 16.74 -6.10 -10.97
C LEU A 143 16.69 -6.41 -12.48
N GLU A 144 16.18 -5.49 -13.30
CA GLU A 144 16.12 -5.63 -14.75
C GLU A 144 17.54 -5.69 -15.37
N GLU A 145 18.46 -4.87 -14.88
CA GLU A 145 19.86 -4.82 -15.33
C GLU A 145 20.64 -6.09 -14.96
N VAL A 146 20.52 -6.53 -13.71
CA VAL A 146 21.22 -7.72 -13.19
C VAL A 146 20.63 -9.01 -13.78
N GLY A 147 19.31 -9.05 -13.99
CA GLY A 147 18.58 -10.19 -14.53
C GLY A 147 18.27 -11.28 -13.49
N ALA A 148 17.34 -12.18 -13.85
CA ALA A 148 16.79 -13.17 -12.93
C ALA A 148 17.83 -14.15 -12.35
N VAL A 149 18.77 -14.61 -13.18
CA VAL A 149 19.81 -15.57 -12.79
C VAL A 149 20.76 -14.98 -11.76
N HIS A 150 21.33 -13.81 -12.03
CA HIS A 150 22.26 -13.16 -11.10
C HIS A 150 21.55 -12.73 -9.82
N ALA A 151 20.31 -12.24 -9.92
CA ALA A 151 19.51 -11.91 -8.74
C ALA A 151 19.26 -13.15 -7.86
N PHE A 152 18.94 -14.29 -8.48
CA PHE A 152 18.76 -15.56 -7.76
C PHE A 152 20.06 -16.01 -7.06
N LYS A 153 21.21 -15.99 -7.76
CA LYS A 153 22.51 -16.32 -7.19
C LYS A 153 22.93 -15.37 -6.05
N ALA A 154 22.66 -14.08 -6.19
CA ALA A 154 22.95 -13.08 -5.17
C ALA A 154 22.10 -13.31 -3.90
N ILE A 155 20.82 -13.71 -4.06
CA ILE A 155 19.98 -14.12 -2.93
C ILE A 155 20.52 -15.39 -2.28
N GLN A 156 20.89 -16.42 -3.05
CA GLN A 156 21.49 -17.65 -2.51
C GLN A 156 22.77 -17.36 -1.70
N SER A 157 23.59 -16.42 -2.15
CA SER A 157 24.84 -16.06 -1.49
C SER A 157 24.64 -15.32 -0.16
N THR A 158 23.51 -14.63 0.01
CA THR A 158 23.23 -13.79 1.19
C THR A 158 22.17 -14.38 2.12
N HIS A 159 21.44 -15.39 1.67
CA HIS A 159 20.39 -16.07 2.42
C HIS A 159 20.90 -17.41 2.96
N SER A 160 20.77 -17.62 4.26
CA SER A 160 21.32 -18.79 4.96
C SER A 160 20.51 -20.07 4.80
N ALA A 161 19.32 -19.99 4.19
CA ALA A 161 18.44 -21.12 3.96
C ALA A 161 18.32 -21.39 2.45
N ASP A 162 17.98 -22.63 2.10
CA ASP A 162 17.81 -23.02 0.70
C ASP A 162 16.71 -22.19 0.03
N VAL A 163 17.08 -21.62 -1.11
CA VAL A 163 16.20 -20.76 -1.91
C VAL A 163 15.50 -21.64 -2.94
N ASN A 164 14.16 -21.68 -2.90
CA ASN A 164 13.37 -22.46 -3.84
C ASN A 164 13.60 -21.98 -5.29
N ILE A 165 13.82 -22.92 -6.22
CA ILE A 165 14.02 -22.66 -7.64
C ILE A 165 12.83 -21.92 -8.30
N GLU A 166 11.62 -22.07 -7.75
CA GLU A 166 10.47 -21.27 -8.19
C GLU A 166 10.72 -19.76 -8.11
N LEU A 167 11.61 -19.33 -7.21
CA LEU A 167 12.00 -17.93 -7.11
C LEU A 167 12.71 -17.43 -8.38
N LEU A 168 13.50 -18.29 -9.05
CA LEU A 168 14.13 -17.94 -10.33
C LEU A 168 13.07 -17.61 -11.39
N TRP A 169 12.01 -18.42 -11.47
CA TRP A 169 10.88 -18.16 -12.38
C TRP A 169 10.07 -16.95 -11.95
N ALA A 170 9.88 -16.74 -10.64
CA ALA A 170 9.22 -15.56 -10.12
C ALA A 170 9.97 -14.27 -10.51
N LEU A 171 11.31 -14.27 -10.41
CA LEU A 171 12.16 -13.14 -10.81
C LEU A 171 12.13 -12.90 -12.32
N GLU A 172 12.20 -13.93 -13.15
CA GLU A 172 12.07 -13.79 -14.61
C GLU A 172 10.69 -13.23 -14.99
N GLY A 173 9.62 -13.76 -14.38
CA GLY A 173 8.27 -13.26 -14.62
C GLY A 173 8.10 -11.81 -14.15
N ALA A 174 8.72 -11.44 -13.03
CA ALA A 174 8.73 -10.07 -12.54
C ALA A 174 9.35 -9.10 -13.56
N ILE A 175 10.53 -9.44 -14.10
CA ILE A 175 11.25 -8.65 -15.11
C ILE A 175 10.44 -8.58 -16.43
N LYS A 176 9.80 -9.68 -16.83
CA LYS A 176 9.00 -9.74 -18.07
C LYS A 176 7.60 -9.13 -17.91
N GLY A 177 7.19 -8.76 -16.70
CA GLY A 177 5.84 -8.26 -16.43
C GLY A 177 4.75 -9.32 -16.54
N THR A 178 5.06 -10.61 -16.36
CA THR A 178 4.13 -11.73 -16.52
C THR A 178 4.11 -12.67 -15.29
N HIS A 179 3.03 -13.44 -15.14
CA HIS A 179 2.98 -14.46 -14.09
C HIS A 179 3.96 -15.60 -14.40
N TRP A 180 4.70 -16.10 -13.42
CA TRP A 180 5.75 -17.11 -13.64
C TRP A 180 5.25 -18.41 -14.29
N SER A 181 3.96 -18.73 -14.14
CA SER A 181 3.33 -19.90 -14.76
C SER A 181 3.31 -19.86 -16.29
N VAL A 182 3.40 -18.68 -16.91
CA VAL A 182 3.40 -18.54 -18.38
C VAL A 182 4.80 -18.53 -18.99
N ILE A 183 5.86 -18.63 -18.17
CA ILE A 183 7.23 -18.73 -18.67
C ILE A 183 7.40 -20.07 -19.40
N PRO A 184 7.74 -20.07 -20.70
CA PRO A 184 7.89 -21.30 -21.48
C PRO A 184 8.90 -22.25 -20.87
N GLN A 185 8.67 -23.55 -21.03
CA GLN A 185 9.57 -24.59 -20.51
C GLN A 185 10.99 -24.48 -21.09
N SER A 186 11.12 -24.07 -22.35
CA SER A 186 12.43 -23.78 -22.98
C SER A 186 13.21 -22.70 -22.23
N ARG A 187 12.55 -21.59 -21.88
CA ARG A 187 13.16 -20.49 -21.11
C ARG A 187 13.50 -20.94 -19.69
N ARG A 188 12.65 -21.74 -19.04
CA ARG A 188 12.98 -22.32 -17.72
C ARG A 188 14.24 -23.17 -17.78
N GLN A 189 14.37 -24.02 -18.81
CA GLN A 189 15.55 -24.85 -18.98
C GLN A 189 16.81 -24.03 -19.22
N GLU A 190 16.73 -22.97 -20.02
CA GLU A 190 17.84 -22.04 -20.25
C GLU A 190 18.32 -21.38 -18.96
N LEU A 191 17.38 -20.88 -18.14
CA LEU A 191 17.69 -20.26 -16.85
C LEU A 191 18.33 -21.26 -15.88
N LEU A 192 17.83 -22.49 -15.84
CA LEU A 192 18.39 -23.55 -15.00
C LEU A 192 19.86 -23.84 -15.35
N THR A 193 20.18 -23.94 -16.65
CA THR A 193 21.55 -24.19 -17.10
C THR A 193 22.53 -23.08 -16.68
N GLN A 194 22.03 -21.84 -16.54
CA GLN A 194 22.86 -20.71 -16.10
C GLN A 194 23.01 -20.63 -14.57
N VAL A 195 22.13 -21.28 -13.81
CA VAL A 195 22.15 -21.31 -12.34
C VAL A 195 22.99 -22.46 -11.80
N SER A 196 23.00 -23.61 -12.49
CA SER A 196 23.83 -24.78 -12.21
C SER A 196 25.33 -24.47 -12.15
#